data_AF-A0A497N1C8-F1
#
_entry.id   AF-A0A497N1C8-F1
#
_cell.length_a   1.000
_cell.length_b   1.000
_cell.length_c   1.000
_cell.angle_alpha   90.00
_cell.angle_beta   90.00
_cell.angle_gamma   90.00
#
_symmetry.space_group_name_H-M   'P 1'
#
loop_
_entity.id
_entity.type
_entity.pdbx_description
1 polymer ?
#
loop_
_entity_poly.entity_id
_entity_poly.type
_entity_poly.pdbx_seq_one_letter_code
_entity_poly.pdbx_strand_id
1 'polypeptide(L)'
;MEITYLVKDNLRRIAKLYVGYHLRTKVVNLYLNFFREAKNLKELDQLIKDFSSKAGSEEEDALAERLVKIHEELKILLGGMEK
;
A
#
# COMPACT_ATOMS: atom_id res chain seq x y z
N MET A 1 -0.61 -6.57 11.12
CA MET A 1 0.07 -5.55 11.96
C MET A 1 -0.96 -4.57 12.52
N GLU A 2 -0.67 -3.84 13.59
CA GLU A 2 -1.60 -2.84 14.14
C GLU A 2 -1.69 -1.59 13.25
N ILE A 3 -2.89 -1.25 12.78
CA ILE A 3 -3.08 -0.02 12.02
C ILE A 3 -3.22 1.17 12.98
N THR A 4 -2.13 1.90 13.16
CA THR A 4 -2.13 3.17 13.91
C THR A 4 -2.75 4.31 13.11
N TYR A 5 -3.10 5.41 13.79
CA TYR A 5 -3.53 6.65 13.13
C TYR A 5 -2.47 7.16 12.15
N LEU A 6 -1.19 7.09 12.54
CA LEU A 6 -0.07 7.52 11.71
C LEU A 6 0.02 6.75 10.40
N VAL A 7 -0.18 5.42 10.43
CA VAL A 7 -0.24 4.58 9.22
C VAL A 7 -1.37 5.04 8.30
N LYS A 8 -2.58 5.24 8.84
CA LYS A 8 -3.75 5.68 8.04
C LYS A 8 -3.53 7.05 7.42
N ASP A 9 -2.99 8.00 8.17
CA ASP A 9 -2.76 9.37 7.70
C ASP A 9 -1.69 9.41 6.60
N ASN A 10 -0.53 8.79 6.86
CA ASN A 10 0.56 8.71 5.86
C ASN A 10 0.11 8.00 4.58
N LEU A 11 -0.60 6.88 4.70
CA LEU A 11 -1.13 6.16 3.56
C LEU A 11 -2.09 7.02 2.73
N ARG A 12 -3.00 7.76 3.37
CA ARG A 12 -3.92 8.68 2.67
C ARG A 12 -3.17 9.81 1.96
N ARG A 13 -2.15 10.37 2.59
CA ARG A 13 -1.32 11.44 2.01
C ARG A 13 -0.52 10.94 0.80
N ILE A 14 0.12 9.78 0.90
CA ILE A 14 0.88 9.18 -0.20
C ILE A 14 -0.06 8.77 -1.34
N ALA A 15 -1.17 8.09 -1.04
CA ALA A 15 -2.15 7.73 -2.06
C ALA A 15 -2.65 8.96 -2.81
N LYS A 16 -2.83 10.12 -2.16
CA LYS A 16 -3.22 11.36 -2.83
C LYS A 16 -2.26 11.79 -3.96
N LEU A 17 -0.97 11.49 -3.84
CA LEU A 17 0.07 11.82 -4.82
C LEU A 17 0.07 10.88 -6.02
N TYR A 18 -0.21 9.59 -5.79
CA TYR A 18 -0.05 8.54 -6.80
C TYR A 18 -1.36 8.13 -7.48
N VAL A 19 -2.51 8.38 -6.85
CA VAL A 19 -3.82 7.97 -7.37
C VAL A 19 -4.82 9.13 -7.43
N GLY A 20 -5.58 9.17 -8.53
CA GLY A 20 -6.72 10.06 -8.71
C GLY A 20 -7.80 9.83 -7.65
N TYR A 21 -8.63 10.85 -7.41
CA TYR A 21 -9.61 10.86 -6.32
C TYR A 21 -10.50 9.60 -6.29
N HIS A 22 -10.96 9.15 -7.46
CA HIS A 22 -11.85 7.99 -7.61
C HIS A 22 -11.21 6.65 -7.20
N LEU A 23 -9.88 6.52 -7.25
CA LEU A 23 -9.16 5.29 -6.88
C LEU A 23 -8.52 5.33 -5.49
N ARG A 24 -8.41 6.51 -4.86
CA ARG A 24 -7.80 6.68 -3.54
C ARG A 24 -8.40 5.75 -2.51
N THR A 25 -9.72 5.72 -2.38
CA THR A 25 -10.39 4.88 -1.38
C THR A 25 -10.14 3.39 -1.63
N LYS A 26 -10.18 2.95 -2.91
CA LYS A 26 -9.92 1.56 -3.31
C LYS A 26 -8.50 1.13 -2.92
N VAL A 27 -7.51 1.96 -3.26
CA VAL A 27 -6.09 1.70 -2.96
C VAL A 27 -5.79 1.73 -1.47
N VAL A 28 -6.31 2.73 -0.75
CA VAL A 28 -6.12 2.84 0.71
C VAL A 28 -6.71 1.62 1.41
N ASN A 29 -7.93 1.21 1.04
CA ASN A 29 -8.56 0.05 1.65
C ASN A 29 -7.81 -1.25 1.32
N LEU A 30 -7.37 -1.41 0.07
CA LEU A 30 -6.59 -2.57 -0.37
C LEU A 30 -5.29 -2.68 0.44
N TYR A 31 -4.55 -1.58 0.57
CA TYR A 31 -3.32 -1.56 1.34
C TYR A 31 -3.56 -1.86 2.82
N LEU A 32 -4.59 -1.25 3.44
CA LEU A 32 -4.92 -1.51 4.84
C LEU A 32 -5.32 -2.96 5.10
N ASN A 33 -5.96 -3.63 4.13
CA ASN A 33 -6.25 -5.05 4.22
C ASN A 33 -4.94 -5.87 4.23
N PHE A 34 -4.04 -5.63 3.28
CA PHE A 34 -2.72 -6.28 3.26
C PHE A 34 -1.91 -6.01 4.53
N PHE A 35 -1.97 -4.80 5.06
CA PHE A 35 -1.29 -4.42 6.30
C PHE A 35 -1.83 -5.15 7.54
N ARG A 36 -3.14 -5.41 7.59
CA ARG A 36 -3.76 -6.22 8.67
C ARG A 36 -3.34 -7.67 8.57
N GLU A 37 -3.40 -8.23 7.37
CA GLU A 37 -3.09 -9.63 7.07
C GLU A 37 -1.61 -9.96 7.32
N ALA A 38 -0.72 -9.04 6.94
CA ALA A 38 0.71 -9.19 7.16
C ALA A 38 1.06 -9.19 8.66
N LYS A 39 1.89 -10.15 9.10
CA LYS A 39 2.43 -10.17 10.46
C LYS A 39 3.62 -9.22 10.63
N ASN A 40 4.32 -8.91 9.54
CA ASN A 40 5.51 -8.07 9.50
C ASN A 40 5.68 -7.42 8.12
N LEU A 41 6.66 -6.52 7.98
CA LEU A 41 6.92 -5.81 6.71
C LEU A 41 7.32 -6.76 5.57
N LYS A 42 8.00 -7.87 5.83
CA LYS A 42 8.39 -8.84 4.80
C LYS A 42 7.18 -9.58 4.21
N GLU A 43 6.20 -9.93 5.04
CA GLU A 43 4.94 -10.50 4.56
C GLU A 43 4.11 -9.47 3.78
N LEU A 44 4.11 -8.20 4.21
CA LEU A 44 3.45 -7.12 3.48
C LEU A 44 4.05 -6.92 2.08
N ASP A 45 5.38 -6.92 1.97
CA ASP A 45 6.09 -6.89 0.68
C ASP A 45 5.62 -8.04 -0.23
N GLN A 46 5.47 -9.24 0.33
CA GLN A 46 5.07 -10.42 -0.44
C GLN A 46 3.63 -10.31 -0.93
N LEU A 47 2.68 -9.89 -0.08
CA LEU A 47 1.28 -9.72 -0.47
C LEU A 47 1.12 -8.72 -1.62
N ILE A 48 1.88 -7.64 -1.61
CA ILE A 48 1.84 -6.61 -2.65
C ILE A 48 2.47 -7.10 -3.96
N LYS A 49 3.56 -7.88 -3.88
CA LYS A 49 4.16 -8.54 -5.05
C LYS A 49 3.22 -9.59 -5.66
N ASP A 50 2.56 -10.38 -4.82
CA ASP A 50 1.62 -11.41 -5.26
C ASP A 50 0.37 -10.80 -5.90
N PHE A 51 -0.11 -9.66 -5.39
CA PHE A 51 -1.18 -8.90 -6.03
C PHE A 51 -0.74 -8.40 -7.40
N SER A 52 0.48 -7.82 -7.47
CA SER A 52 1.01 -7.26 -8.72
C SER A 52 1.30 -8.31 -9.79
N SER A 53 1.66 -9.54 -9.40
CA SER A 53 1.93 -10.64 -10.35
C SER A 53 0.67 -11.35 -10.85
N LYS A 54 -0.47 -11.15 -10.18
CA LYS A 54 -1.78 -11.71 -10.54
C LYS A 54 -2.70 -10.70 -11.21
N ALA A 55 -2.29 -9.43 -11.29
CA ALA A 55 -2.99 -8.42 -12.07
C ALA A 55 -3.04 -8.91 -13.54
N GLY A 56 -4.26 -8.94 -14.11
CA GLY A 56 -4.49 -9.51 -15.44
C GLY A 56 -5.32 -8.61 -16.35
N SER A 57 -5.80 -7.48 -15.83
CA SER A 57 -6.51 -6.46 -16.58
C SER A 57 -5.75 -5.13 -16.53
N GLU A 58 -5.92 -4.29 -17.54
CA GLU A 58 -5.25 -2.98 -17.64
C GLU A 58 -5.53 -2.09 -16.40
N GLU A 59 -6.74 -2.18 -15.83
CA GLU A 59 -7.08 -1.46 -14.59
C GLU A 59 -6.32 -2.03 -13.38
N GLU A 60 -6.20 -3.36 -13.28
CA GLU A 60 -5.47 -4.01 -12.19
C GLU A 60 -3.96 -3.78 -12.28
N ASP A 61 -3.39 -3.77 -13.48
CA ASP A 61 -1.97 -3.49 -13.70
C ASP A 61 -1.63 -2.05 -13.27
N ALA A 62 -2.45 -1.09 -13.69
CA ALA A 62 -2.31 0.30 -13.26
C ALA A 62 -2.46 0.43 -11.74
N LEU A 63 -3.41 -0.31 -11.14
CA LEU A 63 -3.63 -0.32 -9.69
C LEU A 63 -2.42 -0.92 -8.95
N ALA A 64 -1.88 -2.02 -9.44
CA ALA A 64 -0.70 -2.70 -8.90
C ALA A 64 0.53 -1.81 -8.95
N GLU A 65 0.80 -1.16 -10.09
CA GLU A 65 1.94 -0.23 -10.23
C GLU A 65 1.86 0.92 -9.20
N ARG A 66 0.67 1.50 -9.04
CA ARG A 66 0.43 2.57 -8.05
C ARG A 66 0.58 2.06 -6.61
N LEU A 67 0.10 0.85 -6.33
CA LEU A 67 0.21 0.23 -5.02
C LEU A 67 1.67 -0.01 -4.63
N VAL A 68 2.52 -0.46 -5.57
CA VAL A 68 3.96 -0.64 -5.35
C VAL A 68 4.63 0.69 -4.99
N LYS A 69 4.37 1.76 -5.74
CA LYS A 69 4.92 3.10 -5.44
C LYS A 69 4.52 3.60 -4.06
N ILE A 70 3.24 3.45 -3.71
CA ILE A 70 2.74 3.82 -2.37
C ILE A 70 3.42 3.00 -1.27
N HIS A 71 3.65 1.72 -1.52
CA HIS A 71 4.28 0.83 -0.58
C HIS A 71 5.74 1.17 -0.32
N GLU A 72 6.52 1.49 -1.36
CA GLU A 72 7.91 1.92 -1.23
C GLU A 72 8.03 3.19 -0.37
N GLU A 73 7.19 4.20 -0.60
CA GLU A 73 7.17 5.40 0.23
C GLU A 73 6.75 5.12 1.67
N LEU A 74 5.72 4.31 1.87
CA LEU A 74 5.27 3.99 3.22
C LEU A 74 6.35 3.19 3.99
N LYS A 75 7.08 2.31 3.31
CA LYS A 75 8.21 1.57 3.92
C LYS A 75 9.33 2.49 4.38
N ILE A 76 9.65 3.54 3.63
CA ILE A 76 10.65 4.54 4.05
C ILE A 76 10.19 5.21 5.34
N LEU A 77 8.89 5.56 5.44
CA LEU A 77 8.34 6.16 6.66
C LEU A 77 8.29 5.18 7.84
N LEU A 78 7.93 3.92 7.60
CA LEU A 78 7.83 2.90 8.65
C LEU A 78 9.19 2.38 9.12
N GLY A 79 10.16 2.23 8.23
CA GLY A 79 11.55 1.88 8.58
C GLY A 79 12.34 3.07 9.12
N GLY A 80 11.97 4.30 8.73
CA GLY A 80 12.48 5.52 9.35
C GLY A 80 12.02 5.72 10.80
N MET A 81 10.99 5.02 11.25
CA MET A 81 10.55 4.99 12.66
C MET A 81 11.37 4.03 13.54
N GLU A 82 12.29 3.24 12.97
CA GLU A 82 13.19 2.34 13.73
C GLU A 82 14.49 3.05 14.19
N LYS A 83 14.59 4.38 14.08
CA LYS A 83 15.74 5.17 14.58
C LYS A 83 15.40 6.08 15.75
#